data_AF-A0A2N7VFG0-F1
#
_entry.id   AF-A0A2N7VFG0-F1
#
_cell.length_a   1.000
_cell.length_b   1.000
_cell.length_c   1.000
_cell.angle_alpha   90.00
_cell.angle_beta   90.00
_cell.angle_gamma   90.00
#
_symmetry.space_group_name_H-M   'P 1'
#
loop_
_entity.id
_entity.type
_entity.pdbx_description
1 polymer ?
#
loop_
_entity_poly.entity_id
_entity_poly.type
_entity_poly.pdbx_seq_one_letter_code
_entity_poly.pdbx_strand_id
1 'polypeptide(L)'
;MTIWDYSDLSWDLGRMVSRCATCLFCRSPLRKLPPEHREYEERNLEVEVTPAVCRLCGWWTLTVMDQDIEPRSPIAPHPEDIFDDGRSRWGAETGAAGSLRELDLTDIQHPLQDVRDYLTIRYDKRFELHPRLFEETVASVFRDRGFLPRVTSYSGDGGIDVILERPGERIGVQVKRYKNAISAEQIRSLAGALLIGGYTKGVFVTTSRYQPGATEVTALASARGMAIKLLDAPRFFDELKIAQRSKFQAKDYENFYSIGFARYE
;
A
#
# COMPACT_ATOMS: atom_id res chain seq x y z
N MET A 1 -12.65 -0.37 -1.64
CA MET A 1 -12.43 0.56 -0.51
C MET A 1 -10.94 0.83 -0.48
N THR A 2 -10.55 2.05 -0.13
CA THR A 2 -9.13 2.38 0.02
C THR A 2 -8.86 2.67 1.48
N ILE A 3 -7.64 2.42 1.95
CA ILE A 3 -7.19 2.82 3.30
C ILE A 3 -7.13 4.34 3.50
N TRP A 4 -7.33 5.10 2.43
CA TRP A 4 -7.38 6.56 2.44
C TRP A 4 -8.79 7.04 2.76
N ASP A 5 -8.88 7.96 3.72
CA ASP A 5 -10.09 8.72 4.01
C ASP A 5 -10.22 9.86 3.00
N TYR A 6 -11.43 9.98 2.44
CA TYR A 6 -11.82 11.01 1.45
C TYR A 6 -12.77 12.06 2.04
N SER A 7 -13.29 11.83 3.25
CA SER A 7 -14.26 12.70 3.90
C SER A 7 -13.61 13.81 4.73
N ASP A 8 -12.37 13.60 5.17
CA ASP A 8 -11.57 14.56 5.93
C ASP A 8 -10.47 15.16 5.04
N LEU A 9 -10.89 16.02 4.11
CA LEU A 9 -9.97 16.78 3.26
C LEU A 9 -9.31 17.85 4.12
N SER A 10 -8.02 17.70 4.39
CA SER A 10 -7.25 18.74 5.06
C SER A 10 -6.92 19.88 4.10
N TRP A 11 -7.94 20.67 3.76
CA TRP A 11 -7.82 21.87 2.93
C TRP A 11 -6.90 22.92 3.55
N ASP A 12 -6.75 22.90 4.88
CA ASP A 12 -5.81 23.74 5.64
C ASP A 12 -4.34 23.43 5.32
N LEU A 13 -4.02 22.25 4.77
CA LEU A 13 -2.68 21.94 4.28
C LEU A 13 -2.43 22.41 2.84
N GLY A 14 -3.41 23.12 2.24
CA GLY A 14 -3.58 23.30 0.81
C GLY A 14 -2.37 23.79 0.01
N ARG A 15 -1.47 24.60 0.60
CA ARG A 15 -0.24 25.04 -0.09
C ARG A 15 0.94 24.07 0.05
N MET A 16 0.99 23.26 1.09
CA MET A 16 2.11 22.35 1.34
C MET A 16 1.97 21.05 0.57
N VAL A 17 0.75 20.49 0.51
CA VAL A 17 0.49 19.22 -0.20
C VAL A 17 0.32 19.40 -1.70
N SER A 18 -0.22 20.53 -2.17
CA SER A 18 -0.30 20.83 -3.62
C SER A 18 1.06 20.83 -4.31
N ARG A 19 2.13 21.06 -3.54
CA ARG A 19 3.53 21.15 -4.02
C ARG A 19 4.34 19.87 -3.80
N CYS A 20 3.76 18.83 -3.23
CA CYS A 20 4.46 17.58 -3.03
C CYS A 20 4.81 16.91 -4.36
N ALA A 21 6.11 16.85 -4.68
CA ALA A 21 6.60 16.07 -5.82
C ALA A 21 6.77 14.57 -5.49
N THR A 22 6.79 14.22 -4.20
CA THR A 22 7.04 12.86 -3.71
C THR A 22 6.03 12.43 -2.66
N CYS A 23 5.79 11.13 -2.58
CA CYS A 23 4.89 10.54 -1.61
C CYS A 23 5.43 10.69 -0.17
N LEU A 24 4.60 11.14 0.76
CA LEU A 24 4.96 11.30 2.17
C LEU A 24 5.33 9.96 2.83
N PHE A 25 4.71 8.86 2.39
CA PHE A 25 4.85 7.53 2.98
C PHE A 25 5.96 6.70 2.32
N CYS A 26 5.95 6.60 0.99
CA CYS A 26 6.88 5.75 0.26
C CYS A 26 8.07 6.49 -0.34
N ARG A 27 8.09 7.83 -0.27
CA ARG A 27 9.11 8.71 -0.90
C ARG A 27 9.28 8.54 -2.41
N SER A 28 8.37 7.81 -3.06
CA SER A 28 8.34 7.64 -4.51
C SER A 28 7.78 8.89 -5.19
N PRO A 29 8.24 9.24 -6.40
CA PRO A 29 7.67 10.35 -7.16
C PRO A 29 6.17 10.17 -7.39
N LEU A 30 5.41 11.25 -7.20
CA LEU A 30 3.99 11.24 -7.53
C LEU A 30 3.80 11.35 -9.04
N ARG A 31 2.82 10.62 -9.57
CA ARG A 31 2.36 10.77 -10.95
C ARG A 31 1.28 11.84 -10.95
N LYS A 32 1.54 12.99 -11.55
CA LYS A 32 0.51 13.98 -11.87
C LYS A 32 -0.42 13.40 -12.95
N LEU A 33 -1.71 13.54 -12.73
CA LEU A 33 -2.74 13.22 -13.71
C LEU A 33 -3.09 14.48 -14.52
N PRO A 34 -3.72 14.34 -15.71
CA PRO A 34 -4.18 15.50 -16.47
C PRO A 34 -5.14 16.37 -15.64
N PRO A 35 -5.05 17.71 -15.76
CA PRO A 35 -6.03 18.60 -15.14
C PRO A 35 -7.42 18.41 -15.75
N GLU A 36 -8.46 18.60 -14.95
CA GLU A 36 -9.83 18.80 -15.42
C GLU A 36 -10.29 20.21 -15.09
N HIS A 37 -11.05 20.80 -16.00
CA HIS A 37 -11.55 22.18 -15.92
C HIS A 37 -13.07 22.20 -15.86
N ARG A 38 -13.63 23.07 -15.02
CA ARG A 38 -15.07 23.39 -15.01
C ARG A 38 -15.29 24.88 -14.80
N GLU A 39 -16.19 25.44 -15.59
CA GLU A 39 -16.65 26.82 -15.46
C GLU A 39 -18.00 26.86 -14.74
N TYR A 40 -18.14 27.83 -13.83
CA TYR A 40 -19.33 28.13 -13.08
C TYR A 40 -19.72 29.60 -13.39
N GLU A 41 -20.36 29.81 -14.52
CA GLU A 41 -20.71 31.16 -15.04
C GLU A 41 -21.52 31.98 -14.03
N GLU A 42 -22.52 31.38 -13.37
CA GLU A 42 -23.34 32.03 -12.35
C GLU A 42 -22.53 32.57 -11.17
N ARG A 43 -21.36 31.96 -10.92
CA ARG A 43 -20.43 32.35 -9.85
C ARG A 43 -19.26 33.15 -10.39
N ASN A 44 -19.17 33.48 -11.68
CA ASN A 44 -18.01 34.10 -12.32
C ASN A 44 -16.69 33.40 -11.89
N LEU A 45 -16.62 32.09 -12.09
CA LEU A 45 -15.54 31.27 -11.54
C LEU A 45 -15.18 30.12 -12.48
N GLU A 46 -13.89 29.97 -12.77
CA GLU A 46 -13.32 28.78 -13.41
C GLU A 46 -12.49 28.01 -12.38
N VAL A 47 -12.60 26.68 -12.39
CA VAL A 47 -11.89 25.79 -11.46
C VAL A 47 -11.14 24.72 -12.25
N GLU A 48 -9.85 24.60 -11.97
CA GLU A 48 -8.98 23.50 -12.42
C GLU A 48 -8.65 22.58 -11.25
N VAL A 49 -8.81 21.27 -11.46
CA VAL A 49 -8.43 20.23 -10.49
C VAL A 49 -7.33 19.35 -11.09
N THR A 50 -6.19 19.29 -10.42
CA THR A 50 -5.04 18.47 -10.79
C THR A 50 -4.70 17.45 -9.70
N PRO A 51 -5.05 16.17 -9.88
CA PRO A 51 -4.63 15.12 -8.96
C PRO A 51 -3.17 14.68 -9.18
N ALA A 52 -2.52 14.23 -8.11
CA ALA A 52 -1.27 13.48 -8.18
C ALA A 52 -1.31 12.25 -7.28
N VAL A 53 -0.77 11.12 -7.76
CA VAL A 53 -0.93 9.81 -7.09
C VAL A 53 0.38 9.06 -6.95
N CYS A 54 0.56 8.39 -5.83
CA CYS A 54 1.66 7.48 -5.56
C CYS A 54 1.32 6.11 -6.13
N ARG A 55 2.07 5.66 -7.15
CA ARG A 55 1.86 4.34 -7.77
C ARG A 55 2.27 3.15 -6.89
N LEU A 56 2.81 3.39 -5.69
CA LEU A 56 3.24 2.34 -4.76
C LEU A 56 2.23 2.05 -3.65
N CYS A 57 1.73 3.09 -2.97
CA CYS A 57 0.81 2.94 -1.85
C CYS A 57 -0.56 3.58 -2.07
N GLY A 58 -0.79 4.20 -3.23
CA GLY A 58 -2.04 4.87 -3.55
C GLY A 58 -2.27 6.21 -2.86
N TRP A 59 -1.31 6.72 -2.07
CA TRP A 59 -1.44 8.06 -1.50
C TRP A 59 -1.61 9.09 -2.61
N TRP A 60 -2.51 10.04 -2.41
CA TRP A 60 -2.90 11.01 -3.42
C TRP A 60 -2.92 12.42 -2.85
N THR A 61 -2.73 13.39 -3.74
CA THR A 61 -2.87 14.82 -3.47
C THR A 61 -3.74 15.44 -4.56
N LEU A 62 -4.41 16.53 -4.24
CA LEU A 62 -5.17 17.37 -5.15
C LEU A 62 -4.60 18.77 -5.08
N THR A 63 -4.37 19.36 -6.24
CA THR A 63 -4.22 20.81 -6.38
C THR A 63 -5.49 21.33 -7.03
N VAL A 64 -6.10 22.33 -6.40
CA VAL A 64 -7.31 22.99 -6.93
C VAL A 64 -6.99 24.46 -7.08
N MET A 65 -7.05 24.93 -8.32
CA MET A 65 -6.89 26.33 -8.69
C MET A 65 -8.25 26.87 -9.08
N ASP A 66 -8.70 27.93 -8.42
CA ASP A 66 -9.88 28.67 -8.83
C ASP A 66 -9.50 30.09 -9.24
N GLN A 67 -10.18 30.61 -10.26
CA GLN A 67 -9.95 31.94 -10.79
C GLN A 67 -11.23 32.59 -11.30
N ASP A 68 -11.31 33.91 -11.21
CA ASP A 68 -12.42 34.65 -11.83
C ASP A 68 -12.37 34.51 -13.38
N ILE A 69 -13.54 34.31 -14.01
CA ILE A 69 -13.67 34.28 -15.49
C ILE A 69 -13.54 35.70 -16.04
N GLU A 70 -14.21 36.65 -15.38
CA GLU A 70 -14.18 38.08 -15.64
C GLU A 70 -13.63 38.86 -14.43
N PRO A 71 -12.84 39.93 -14.63
CA PRO A 71 -12.27 40.71 -13.54
C PRO A 71 -13.36 41.30 -12.62
N ARG A 72 -13.29 40.99 -11.32
CA ARG A 72 -14.24 41.53 -10.32
C ARG A 72 -13.87 42.90 -9.76
N SER A 73 -12.62 43.36 -9.94
CA SER A 73 -12.13 44.62 -9.38
C SER A 73 -12.28 45.78 -10.36
N PRO A 74 -12.92 46.90 -9.97
CA PRO A 74 -12.92 48.14 -10.75
C PRO A 74 -11.58 48.89 -10.66
N ILE A 75 -10.65 48.44 -9.82
CA ILE A 75 -9.30 49.01 -9.67
C ILE A 75 -8.42 48.37 -10.73
N ALA A 76 -7.66 49.21 -11.47
CA ALA A 76 -6.68 48.73 -12.43
C ALA A 76 -5.69 47.78 -11.72
N PRO A 77 -5.52 46.55 -12.21
CA PRO A 77 -4.62 45.56 -11.61
C PRO A 77 -3.17 46.01 -11.69
N HIS A 78 -2.33 45.51 -10.78
CA HIS A 78 -0.89 45.75 -10.90
C HIS A 78 -0.37 45.08 -12.18
N PRO A 79 0.62 45.65 -12.89
CA PRO A 79 1.09 45.08 -14.16
C PRO A 79 1.59 43.63 -14.07
N GLU A 80 2.00 43.16 -12.88
CA GLU A 80 2.41 41.77 -12.65
C GLU A 80 1.24 40.80 -12.48
N ASP A 81 0.03 41.31 -12.26
CA ASP A 81 -1.21 40.56 -12.11
C ASP A 81 -2.04 40.52 -13.42
N ILE A 82 -1.45 40.98 -14.52
CA ILE A 82 -2.06 40.99 -15.86
C ILE A 82 -1.50 39.81 -16.65
N PHE A 83 -2.39 38.90 -17.07
CA PHE A 83 -2.02 37.75 -17.90
C PHE A 83 -1.73 38.17 -19.35
N ASP A 84 -1.19 37.24 -20.16
CA ASP A 84 -0.82 37.49 -21.57
C ASP A 84 -1.98 37.98 -22.45
N ASP A 85 -3.24 37.76 -22.02
CA ASP A 85 -4.46 38.23 -22.68
C ASP A 85 -4.88 39.66 -22.28
N GLY A 86 -4.09 40.33 -21.43
CA GLY A 86 -4.35 41.68 -20.95
C GLY A 86 -5.40 41.78 -19.83
N ARG A 87 -5.86 40.64 -19.29
CA ARG A 87 -6.86 40.60 -18.21
C ARG A 87 -6.19 40.33 -16.86
N SER A 88 -6.76 40.86 -15.80
CA SER A 88 -6.42 40.46 -14.43
C SER A 88 -7.50 39.56 -13.87
N ARG A 89 -7.08 38.43 -13.32
CA ARG A 89 -7.94 37.42 -12.72
C ARG A 89 -7.42 37.17 -11.32
N TRP A 90 -8.31 37.21 -10.35
CA TRP A 90 -7.97 36.79 -8.99
C TRP A 90 -8.17 35.30 -8.90
N GLY A 91 -7.21 34.61 -8.32
CA GLY A 91 -7.30 33.18 -8.12
C GLY A 91 -6.65 32.72 -6.83
N ALA A 92 -7.10 31.57 -6.36
CA ALA A 92 -6.55 30.90 -5.19
C ALA A 92 -6.08 29.50 -5.57
N GLU A 93 -4.87 29.16 -5.12
CA GLU A 93 -4.41 27.78 -5.09
C GLU A 93 -4.72 27.19 -3.71
N THR A 94 -5.43 26.08 -3.73
CA THR A 94 -5.69 25.24 -2.56
C THR A 94 -5.36 23.79 -2.89
N GLY A 95 -5.48 22.91 -1.90
CA GLY A 95 -5.25 21.50 -2.16
C GLY A 95 -5.76 20.62 -1.04
N ALA A 96 -5.79 19.33 -1.32
CA ALA A 96 -6.14 18.29 -0.37
C ALA A 96 -5.19 17.11 -0.54
N ALA A 97 -5.17 16.20 0.43
CA ALA A 97 -4.44 14.95 0.31
C ALA A 97 -5.15 13.85 1.07
N GLY A 98 -4.92 12.61 0.67
CA GLY A 98 -5.47 11.45 1.36
C GLY A 98 -4.94 11.35 2.78
N SER A 99 -5.86 11.30 3.75
CA SER A 99 -5.54 10.97 5.14
C SER A 99 -5.53 9.45 5.32
N LEU A 100 -4.55 8.91 6.03
CA LEU A 100 -4.48 7.47 6.27
C LEU A 100 -5.47 7.10 7.38
N ARG A 101 -6.45 6.25 7.08
CA ARG A 101 -7.34 5.69 8.10
C ARG A 101 -6.58 4.67 8.94
N GLU A 102 -6.76 4.73 10.26
CA GLU A 102 -6.27 3.67 11.15
C GLU A 102 -7.13 2.41 10.96
N LEU A 103 -6.46 1.28 10.69
CA LEU A 103 -7.11 0.01 10.41
C LEU A 103 -7.07 -0.89 11.66
N ASP A 104 -8.21 -1.48 12.04
CA ASP A 104 -8.25 -2.47 13.12
C ASP A 104 -7.70 -3.81 12.61
N LEU A 105 -6.40 -4.01 12.79
CA LEU A 105 -5.72 -5.20 12.28
C LEU A 105 -6.16 -6.52 12.97
N THR A 106 -7.04 -6.47 13.97
CA THR A 106 -7.63 -7.65 14.59
C THR A 106 -8.88 -8.16 13.86
N ASP A 107 -9.53 -7.31 13.06
CA ASP A 107 -10.71 -7.67 12.27
C ASP A 107 -10.34 -8.45 11.01
N ILE A 108 -10.58 -9.76 11.03
CA ILE A 108 -10.33 -10.67 9.91
C ILE A 108 -11.19 -10.40 8.67
N GLN A 109 -12.26 -9.59 8.79
CA GLN A 109 -13.16 -9.27 7.67
C GLN A 109 -12.61 -8.14 6.80
N HIS A 110 -11.52 -7.48 7.20
CA HIS A 110 -10.89 -6.46 6.38
C HIS A 110 -10.48 -7.00 5.01
N PRO A 111 -10.75 -6.26 3.92
CA PRO A 111 -10.27 -6.63 2.60
C PRO A 111 -8.75 -6.84 2.61
N LEU A 112 -8.29 -7.96 2.07
CA LEU A 112 -6.86 -8.31 2.13
C LEU A 112 -5.96 -7.27 1.44
N GLN A 113 -6.47 -6.60 0.40
CA GLN A 113 -5.73 -5.53 -0.27
C GLN A 113 -5.53 -4.33 0.65
N ASP A 114 -6.52 -3.96 1.45
CA ASP A 114 -6.42 -2.86 2.42
C ASP A 114 -5.36 -3.17 3.49
N VAL A 115 -5.35 -4.40 4.00
CA VAL A 115 -4.32 -4.86 4.96
C VAL A 115 -2.92 -4.76 4.36
N ARG A 116 -2.74 -5.21 3.10
CA ARG A 116 -1.46 -5.15 2.39
C ARG A 116 -0.99 -3.70 2.17
N ASP A 117 -1.89 -2.83 1.73
CA ASP A 117 -1.60 -1.41 1.51
C ASP A 117 -1.21 -0.75 2.83
N TYR A 118 -1.96 -1.03 3.90
CA TYR A 118 -1.71 -0.50 5.23
C TYR A 118 -0.33 -0.93 5.76
N LEU A 119 0.00 -2.22 5.69
CA LEU A 119 1.30 -2.73 6.13
C LEU A 119 2.47 -2.21 5.29
N THR A 120 2.24 -1.80 4.05
CA THR A 120 3.27 -1.16 3.20
C THR A 120 3.68 0.20 3.78
N ILE A 121 2.78 0.86 4.51
CA ILE A 121 2.96 2.17 5.12
C ILE A 121 3.35 2.05 6.61
N ARG A 122 2.62 1.22 7.36
CA ARG A 122 2.71 1.04 8.82
C ARG A 122 3.19 -0.36 9.18
N TYR A 123 4.36 -0.76 8.67
CA TYR A 123 4.88 -2.12 8.93
C TYR A 123 5.21 -2.38 10.41
N ASP A 124 5.40 -1.33 11.21
CA ASP A 124 5.50 -1.39 12.66
C ASP A 124 4.27 -2.07 13.31
N LYS A 125 3.09 -1.88 12.72
CA LYS A 125 1.81 -2.44 13.18
C LYS A 125 1.61 -3.93 12.90
N ARG A 126 2.55 -4.61 12.23
CA ARG A 126 2.47 -6.07 11.95
C ARG A 126 2.29 -6.96 13.19
N PHE A 127 2.62 -6.47 14.38
CA PHE A 127 2.42 -7.17 15.65
C PHE A 127 1.01 -7.04 16.23
N GLU A 128 0.16 -6.22 15.63
CA GLU A 128 -1.25 -6.08 15.99
C GLU A 128 -2.15 -6.93 15.06
N LEU A 129 -1.61 -7.33 13.90
CA LEU A 129 -2.31 -8.13 12.91
C LEU A 129 -2.79 -9.48 13.44
N HIS A 130 -4.04 -9.83 13.14
CA HIS A 130 -4.56 -11.16 13.42
C HIS A 130 -3.68 -12.23 12.72
N PRO A 131 -3.29 -13.34 13.39
CA PRO A 131 -2.43 -14.36 12.78
C PRO A 131 -2.93 -14.86 11.42
N ARG A 132 -4.26 -15.07 11.30
CA ARG A 132 -4.90 -15.46 10.03
C ARG A 132 -4.65 -14.46 8.91
N LEU A 133 -4.86 -13.16 9.18
CA LEU A 133 -4.62 -12.12 8.18
C LEU A 133 -3.14 -12.07 7.78
N PHE A 134 -2.22 -12.38 8.69
CA PHE A 134 -0.81 -12.48 8.34
C PHE A 134 -0.53 -13.67 7.40
N GLU A 135 -1.09 -14.85 7.68
CA GLU A 135 -1.01 -16.02 6.79
C GLU A 135 -1.57 -15.72 5.40
N GLU A 136 -2.74 -15.07 5.33
CA GLU A 136 -3.38 -14.66 4.08
C GLU A 136 -2.57 -13.60 3.34
N THR A 137 -1.97 -12.65 4.06
CA THR A 137 -1.05 -11.66 3.49
C THR A 137 0.16 -12.36 2.87
N VAL A 138 0.79 -13.28 3.59
CA VAL A 138 1.91 -14.10 3.07
C VAL A 138 1.50 -14.89 1.84
N ALA A 139 0.37 -15.59 1.89
CA ALA A 139 -0.17 -16.34 0.76
C ALA A 139 -0.36 -15.44 -0.45
N SER A 140 -0.97 -14.26 -0.28
CA SER A 140 -1.22 -13.33 -1.39
C SER A 140 0.05 -12.77 -2.02
N VAL A 141 1.14 -12.57 -1.25
CA VAL A 141 2.44 -12.17 -1.81
C VAL A 141 3.02 -13.29 -2.68
N PHE A 142 2.92 -14.55 -2.25
CA PHE A 142 3.33 -15.68 -3.09
C PHE A 142 2.43 -15.85 -4.32
N ARG A 143 1.14 -15.53 -4.22
CA ARG A 143 0.24 -15.50 -5.39
C ARG A 143 0.75 -14.55 -6.47
N ASP A 144 1.14 -13.34 -6.07
CA ASP A 144 1.68 -12.34 -6.99
C ASP A 144 3.03 -12.76 -7.61
N ARG A 145 3.71 -13.75 -7.00
CA ARG A 145 4.93 -14.40 -7.53
C ARG A 145 4.63 -15.62 -8.43
N GLY A 146 3.37 -15.87 -8.77
CA GLY A 146 2.96 -16.94 -9.69
C GLY A 146 2.73 -18.31 -9.04
N PHE A 147 2.62 -18.38 -7.71
CA PHE A 147 2.19 -19.60 -7.02
C PHE A 147 0.67 -19.67 -6.90
N LEU A 148 0.15 -20.88 -6.68
CA LEU A 148 -1.23 -21.13 -6.26
C LEU A 148 -1.23 -21.42 -4.75
N PRO A 149 -1.38 -20.39 -3.89
CA PRO A 149 -1.33 -20.58 -2.44
C PRO A 149 -2.69 -21.02 -1.89
N ARG A 150 -2.64 -21.92 -0.91
CA ARG A 150 -3.78 -22.33 -0.09
C ARG A 150 -3.42 -22.22 1.38
N VAL A 151 -4.11 -21.35 2.12
CA VAL A 151 -3.96 -21.26 3.57
C VAL A 151 -4.66 -22.47 4.22
N THR A 152 -4.02 -23.11 5.18
CA THR A 152 -4.56 -24.29 5.88
C THR A 152 -5.53 -23.88 7.00
N SER A 153 -6.18 -24.84 7.66
CA SER A 153 -7.06 -24.58 8.80
C SER A 153 -6.28 -24.64 10.12
N TYR A 154 -6.70 -23.84 11.11
CA TYR A 154 -6.07 -23.70 12.44
C TYR A 154 -5.81 -25.02 13.20
N SER A 155 -6.57 -26.08 12.94
CA SER A 155 -6.43 -27.36 13.65
C SER A 155 -5.82 -28.45 12.78
N GLY A 156 -4.73 -29.06 13.25
CA GLY A 156 -4.23 -30.34 12.74
C GLY A 156 -3.35 -30.27 11.49
N ASP A 157 -2.87 -29.10 11.11
CA ASP A 157 -2.03 -28.87 9.93
C ASP A 157 -0.56 -29.35 10.08
N GLY A 158 -0.20 -29.80 11.28
CA GLY A 158 1.14 -30.31 11.58
C GLY A 158 2.23 -29.23 11.53
N GLY A 159 1.87 -27.95 11.51
CA GLY A 159 2.83 -26.83 11.45
C GLY A 159 3.06 -26.24 10.05
N ILE A 160 2.19 -26.54 9.08
CA ILE A 160 2.16 -25.90 7.75
C ILE A 160 0.94 -24.98 7.65
N ASP A 161 1.17 -23.67 7.70
CA ASP A 161 0.09 -22.66 7.67
C ASP A 161 -0.33 -22.32 6.22
N VAL A 162 0.57 -22.42 5.24
CA VAL A 162 0.28 -22.18 3.81
C VAL A 162 0.94 -23.25 2.93
N ILE A 163 0.22 -23.72 1.93
CA ILE A 163 0.74 -24.62 0.89
C ILE A 163 0.82 -23.86 -0.41
N LEU A 164 1.99 -23.85 -1.06
CA LEU A 164 2.18 -23.25 -2.37
C LEU A 164 2.30 -24.35 -3.42
N GLU A 165 1.54 -24.21 -4.50
CA GLU A 165 1.57 -25.13 -5.63
C GLU A 165 1.96 -24.42 -6.92
N ARG A 166 2.76 -25.09 -7.74
CA ARG A 166 3.02 -24.77 -9.14
C ARG A 166 3.33 -26.07 -9.89
N PRO A 167 3.29 -26.12 -11.24
CA PRO A 167 3.54 -27.34 -11.99
C PRO A 167 4.83 -28.05 -11.54
N GLY A 168 4.70 -29.28 -11.04
CA GLY A 168 5.83 -30.10 -10.57
C GLY A 168 6.42 -29.73 -9.20
N GLU A 169 5.81 -28.80 -8.45
CA GLU A 169 6.38 -28.34 -7.18
C GLU A 169 5.32 -27.99 -6.14
N ARG A 170 5.54 -28.48 -4.93
CA ARG A 170 4.71 -28.25 -3.75
C ARG A 170 5.60 -27.80 -2.60
N ILE A 171 5.28 -26.68 -1.98
CA ILE A 171 6.09 -26.04 -0.95
C ILE A 171 5.23 -25.85 0.30
N GLY A 172 5.71 -26.35 1.44
CA GLY A 172 5.08 -26.10 2.73
C GLY A 172 5.62 -24.82 3.36
N VAL A 173 4.74 -23.94 3.83
CA VAL A 173 5.12 -22.67 4.43
C VAL A 173 4.60 -22.59 5.84
N GLN A 174 5.48 -22.24 6.76
CA GLN A 174 5.13 -21.90 8.14
C GLN A 174 5.28 -20.40 8.36
N VAL A 175 4.27 -19.80 8.98
CA VAL A 175 4.13 -18.36 9.21
C VAL A 175 4.06 -18.12 10.71
N LYS A 176 4.98 -17.31 11.25
CA LYS A 176 4.98 -16.94 12.67
C LYS A 176 4.97 -15.43 12.86
N ARG A 177 3.85 -14.92 13.37
CA ARG A 177 3.71 -13.53 13.81
C ARG A 177 4.19 -13.35 15.26
N TYR A 178 5.50 -13.24 15.45
CA TYR A 178 6.16 -13.21 16.75
C TYR A 178 7.02 -11.95 16.90
N LYS A 179 7.19 -11.45 18.14
CA LYS A 179 8.18 -10.41 18.47
C LYS A 179 9.57 -11.00 18.74
N ASN A 180 9.62 -12.16 19.40
CA ASN A 180 10.86 -12.85 19.75
C ASN A 180 11.53 -13.47 18.52
N ALA A 181 12.85 -13.66 18.62
CA ALA A 181 13.62 -14.32 17.57
C ALA A 181 13.23 -15.81 17.45
N ILE A 182 13.17 -16.30 16.21
CA ILE A 182 12.82 -17.69 15.91
C ILE A 182 14.01 -18.60 16.20
N SER A 183 13.77 -19.65 16.98
CA SER A 183 14.80 -20.60 17.39
C SER A 183 15.07 -21.69 16.36
N ALA A 184 16.23 -22.34 16.46
CA ALA A 184 16.57 -23.51 15.66
C ALA A 184 15.56 -24.67 15.84
N GLU A 185 14.98 -24.80 17.03
CA GLU A 185 13.95 -25.80 17.32
C GLU A 185 12.68 -25.60 16.49
N GLN A 186 12.24 -24.35 16.32
CA GLN A 186 11.09 -24.04 15.47
C GLN A 186 11.35 -24.38 14.00
N ILE A 187 12.58 -24.17 13.51
CA ILE A 187 12.95 -24.58 12.15
C ILE A 187 13.00 -26.11 12.01
N ARG A 188 13.46 -26.84 13.04
CA ARG A 188 13.40 -28.31 13.06
C ARG A 188 11.97 -28.82 13.07
N SER A 189 11.06 -28.15 13.78
CA SER A 189 9.63 -28.47 13.76
C SER A 189 9.05 -28.35 12.36
N LEU A 190 9.37 -27.26 11.63
CA LEU A 190 9.00 -27.15 10.21
C LEU A 190 9.59 -28.30 9.38
N ALA A 191 10.87 -28.63 9.55
CA ALA A 191 11.49 -29.73 8.81
C ALA A 191 10.76 -31.07 9.03
N GLY A 192 10.34 -31.35 10.27
CA GLY A 192 9.51 -32.51 10.59
C GLY A 192 8.14 -32.47 9.90
N ALA A 193 7.47 -31.31 9.92
CA ALA A 193 6.19 -31.10 9.24
C ALA A 193 6.29 -31.32 7.71
N LEU A 194 7.36 -30.81 7.10
CA LEU A 194 7.64 -31.00 5.67
C LEU A 194 7.86 -32.48 5.35
N LEU A 195 8.62 -33.20 6.18
CA LEU A 195 8.88 -34.63 6.01
C LEU A 195 7.58 -35.44 6.07
N ILE A 196 6.77 -35.22 7.12
CA ILE A 196 5.49 -35.93 7.31
C ILE A 196 4.52 -35.60 6.18
N GLY A 197 4.50 -34.36 5.70
CA GLY A 197 3.62 -33.90 4.62
C GLY A 197 4.11 -34.21 3.20
N GLY A 198 5.27 -34.86 3.04
CA GLY A 198 5.84 -35.23 1.74
C GLY A 198 6.35 -34.03 0.92
N TYR A 199 6.75 -32.95 1.57
CA TYR A 199 7.30 -31.75 0.91
C TYR A 199 8.83 -31.83 0.85
N THR A 200 9.40 -31.55 -0.33
CA THR A 200 10.87 -31.45 -0.52
C THR A 200 11.40 -30.02 -0.36
N LYS A 201 10.49 -29.05 -0.23
CA LYS A 201 10.79 -27.63 -0.09
C LYS A 201 9.88 -26.98 0.94
N GLY A 202 10.42 -26.01 1.68
CA GLY A 202 9.62 -25.19 2.55
C GLY A 202 10.13 -23.76 2.71
N VAL A 203 9.26 -22.92 3.26
CA VAL A 203 9.59 -21.54 3.62
C VAL A 203 9.14 -21.29 5.05
N PHE A 204 10.02 -20.71 5.86
CA PHE A 204 9.63 -20.16 7.14
C PHE A 204 9.50 -18.65 6.97
N VAL A 205 8.36 -18.07 7.35
CA VAL A 205 8.11 -16.62 7.30
C VAL A 205 7.88 -16.10 8.72
N THR A 206 8.49 -14.98 9.11
CA THR A 206 8.31 -14.39 10.44
C THR A 206 8.26 -12.87 10.44
N THR A 207 7.51 -12.28 11.39
CA THR A 207 7.52 -10.83 11.66
C THR A 207 8.71 -10.36 12.52
N SER A 208 9.60 -11.28 12.92
CA SER A 208 10.83 -10.99 13.67
C SER A 208 12.08 -11.40 12.86
N ARG A 209 13.10 -11.89 13.55
CA ARG A 209 14.39 -12.35 13.04
C ARG A 209 14.63 -13.81 13.41
N TYR A 210 15.62 -14.43 12.80
CA TYR A 210 16.10 -15.76 13.18
C TYR A 210 17.29 -15.66 14.13
N GLN A 211 17.41 -16.63 15.05
CA GLN A 211 18.64 -16.83 15.81
C GLN A 211 19.77 -17.34 14.89
N PRO A 212 21.06 -17.10 15.23
CA PRO A 212 22.19 -17.56 14.43
C PRO A 212 22.10 -19.05 14.05
N GLY A 213 21.70 -19.90 15.00
CA GLY A 213 21.63 -21.36 14.77
C GLY A 213 20.49 -21.84 13.86
N ALA A 214 19.62 -20.95 13.38
CA ALA A 214 18.56 -21.32 12.45
C ALA A 214 19.10 -21.70 11.06
N THR A 215 20.18 -21.06 10.61
CA THR A 215 20.78 -21.31 9.28
C THR A 215 21.51 -22.65 9.23
N GLU A 216 22.07 -23.12 10.33
CA GLU A 216 22.68 -24.45 10.42
C GLU A 216 21.63 -25.55 10.20
N VAL A 217 20.43 -25.38 10.76
CA VAL A 217 19.32 -26.32 10.55
C VAL A 217 18.91 -26.37 9.09
N THR A 218 18.79 -25.22 8.41
CA THR A 218 18.41 -25.19 7.00
C THR A 218 19.48 -25.79 6.09
N ALA A 219 20.76 -25.61 6.40
CA ALA A 219 21.87 -26.25 5.70
C ALA A 219 21.83 -27.77 5.84
N LEU A 220 21.61 -28.27 7.05
CA LEU A 220 21.50 -29.72 7.34
C LEU A 220 20.28 -30.36 6.68
N ALA A 221 19.15 -29.66 6.62
CA ALA A 221 17.95 -30.11 5.92
C ALA A 221 18.20 -30.16 4.40
N SER A 222 18.84 -29.13 3.85
CA SER A 222 19.14 -29.04 2.41
C SER A 222 20.07 -30.16 1.94
N ALA A 223 21.09 -30.50 2.75
CA ALA A 223 21.98 -31.64 2.49
C ALA A 223 21.25 -32.99 2.45
N ARG A 224 20.04 -33.08 3.03
CA ARG A 224 19.17 -34.26 3.03
C ARG A 224 18.05 -34.18 2.00
N GLY A 225 18.15 -33.26 1.04
CA GLY A 225 17.15 -33.09 -0.03
C GLY A 225 15.92 -32.28 0.38
N MET A 226 15.95 -31.59 1.53
CA MET A 226 14.86 -30.73 1.99
C MET A 226 15.31 -29.26 2.07
N ALA A 227 14.99 -28.47 1.06
CA ALA A 227 15.41 -27.07 1.02
C ALA A 227 14.44 -26.19 1.84
N ILE A 228 14.95 -25.49 2.86
CA ILE A 228 14.17 -24.56 3.68
C ILE A 228 14.69 -23.13 3.49
N LYS A 229 13.84 -22.23 2.99
CA LYS A 229 14.14 -20.80 2.85
C LYS A 229 13.64 -20.03 4.09
N LEU A 230 14.45 -19.09 4.56
CA LEU A 230 14.11 -18.21 5.69
C LEU A 230 13.76 -16.81 5.20
N LEU A 231 12.57 -16.33 5.57
CA LEU A 231 12.05 -15.02 5.23
C LEU A 231 11.70 -14.24 6.51
N ASP A 232 12.63 -13.40 6.95
CA ASP A 232 12.48 -12.55 8.13
C ASP A 232 11.67 -11.29 7.80
N ALA A 233 11.46 -10.44 8.81
CA ALA A 233 10.60 -9.28 8.67
C ALA A 233 11.06 -8.30 7.57
N PRO A 234 12.35 -7.91 7.46
CA PRO A 234 12.80 -7.04 6.38
C PRO A 234 12.61 -7.66 5.00
N ARG A 235 12.99 -8.94 4.81
CA ARG A 235 12.86 -9.60 3.51
C ARG A 235 11.40 -9.77 3.11
N PHE A 236 10.52 -10.14 4.04
CA PHE A 236 9.08 -10.23 3.75
C PHE A 236 8.50 -8.86 3.39
N PHE A 237 8.94 -7.80 4.06
CA PHE A 237 8.49 -6.44 3.76
C PHE A 237 8.90 -6.00 2.35
N ASP A 238 10.12 -6.31 1.93
CA ASP A 238 10.58 -6.04 0.57
C ASP A 238 9.76 -6.82 -0.47
N GLU A 239 9.47 -8.09 -0.19
CA GLU A 239 8.60 -8.93 -1.03
C GLU A 239 7.18 -8.35 -1.15
N LEU A 240 6.60 -7.88 -0.03
CA LEU A 240 5.31 -7.19 0.00
C LEU A 240 5.35 -5.92 -0.85
N LYS A 241 6.36 -5.05 -0.67
CA LYS A 241 6.52 -3.84 -1.48
C LYS A 241 6.60 -4.14 -2.97
N ILE A 242 7.36 -5.16 -3.36
CA ILE A 242 7.50 -5.56 -4.77
C ILE A 242 6.14 -6.03 -5.31
N ALA A 243 5.39 -6.82 -4.53
CA ALA A 243 4.08 -7.31 -4.91
C ALA A 243 3.02 -6.21 -5.08
N GLN A 244 3.25 -5.02 -4.50
CA GLN A 244 2.33 -3.88 -4.53
C GLN A 244 2.60 -2.89 -5.67
N ARG A 245 3.75 -2.98 -6.34
CA ARG A 245 4.21 -2.00 -7.35
C ARG A 245 3.30 -1.80 -8.57
N SER A 246 2.41 -2.73 -8.87
CA SER A 246 1.69 -2.80 -10.14
C SER A 246 0.16 -2.70 -10.04
N LYS A 247 -0.40 -2.29 -8.89
CA LYS A 247 -1.84 -2.50 -8.63
C LYS A 247 -2.79 -1.31 -8.86
N PHE A 248 -2.31 -0.12 -9.24
CA PHE A 248 -3.21 1.01 -9.55
C PHE A 248 -3.69 1.02 -11.00
N GLN A 249 -5.00 1.07 -11.21
CA GLN A 249 -5.65 1.14 -12.52
C GLN A 249 -6.27 2.53 -12.78
N ALA A 250 -6.54 2.85 -14.04
CA ALA A 250 -7.08 4.16 -14.44
C ALA A 250 -8.43 4.51 -13.78
N LYS A 251 -9.28 3.50 -13.55
CA LYS A 251 -10.59 3.64 -12.89
C LYS A 251 -10.51 4.11 -11.42
N ASP A 252 -9.34 3.98 -10.79
CA ASP A 252 -9.15 4.44 -9.43
C ASP A 252 -9.04 5.98 -9.36
N TYR A 253 -8.88 6.64 -10.53
CA TYR A 253 -8.60 8.08 -10.62
C TYR A 253 -9.83 8.98 -10.71
N GLU A 254 -10.95 8.51 -11.27
CA GLU A 254 -12.15 9.34 -11.51
C GLU A 254 -12.70 9.96 -10.21
N ASN A 255 -12.63 9.23 -9.10
CA ASN A 255 -13.08 9.70 -7.79
C ASN A 255 -12.31 10.94 -7.30
N PHE A 256 -11.05 11.13 -7.71
CA PHE A 256 -10.23 12.26 -7.28
C PHE A 256 -10.76 13.59 -7.82
N TYR A 257 -11.27 13.59 -9.05
CA TYR A 257 -11.81 14.80 -9.67
C TYR A 257 -13.12 15.23 -9.00
N SER A 258 -14.03 14.28 -8.72
CA SER A 258 -15.26 14.55 -7.97
C SER A 258 -14.99 15.20 -6.61
N ILE A 259 -13.95 14.78 -5.90
CA ILE A 259 -13.54 15.37 -4.62
C ILE A 259 -13.11 16.83 -4.78
N GLY A 260 -12.31 17.13 -5.82
CA GLY A 260 -11.83 18.49 -6.06
C GLY A 260 -12.97 19.47 -6.40
N PHE A 261 -13.98 19.01 -7.14
CA PHE A 261 -15.12 19.84 -7.53
C PHE A 261 -16.23 19.92 -6.48
N ALA A 262 -16.31 18.99 -5.52
CA ALA A 262 -17.41 18.88 -4.55
C ALA A 262 -17.69 20.15 -3.72
N ARG A 263 -16.71 21.06 -3.57
CA ARG A 263 -16.91 22.34 -2.85
C ARG A 263 -17.61 23.42 -3.68
N TYR A 264 -17.75 23.20 -5.00
CA TYR A 264 -18.33 24.15 -5.96
C TYR A 264 -19.68 23.69 -6.51
N GLU A 265 -20.05 22.44 -6.29
CA GLU A 265 -21.40 21.94 -6.53
C GLU A 265 -22.32 22.43 -5.41
#